data_AF-A0A8U1BZ82-F1
#
_entry.id   AF-A0A8U1BZ82-F1
#
_cell.length_a   1.000
_cell.length_b   1.000
_cell.length_c   1.000
_cell.angle_alpha   90.00
_cell.angle_beta   90.00
_cell.angle_gamma   90.00
#
_symmetry.space_group_name_H-M   'P 1'
#
loop_
_entity.id
_entity.type
_entity.pdbx_description
1 polymer ?
#
loop_
_entity_poly.entity_id
_entity_poly.type
_entity_poly.pdbx_seq_one_letter_code
_entity_poly.pdbx_strand_id
1 'polypeptide(L)'
;MPEEQAFCVLGRIMYEYGLRELYKNNFEDLHCKFYQLERLLQEQLPELWSHFHHLNLEAHMYASQWFLTLFTAKFPLCMVFHITDLLLCEGLNVIFNVALALLKTSKEDLLQTDFEGALKFFRVQLPKRYRAAENARRLMEQACNIKVPTKKLKKFEKEYQTLRESQLQQEDPIDRYQRENRRLQEASMRLEQENDDLAHELVTSKIALRTDLDQAEDKADVLNKELLCTKQRLVETEEEKRRQAEETAQIKEVFRRELEKAESEIKKTTTIITEYKQICSHLSTRLEKQQAATKEELDIIKSKVMACERCREVFSKEGPLQMYAPSRDNRNSELDEEKDSLKSQLRELELELAQTKLQLVEAKCKIQELEHQRGVLMNEIQAAKNSWFSKTLGSLKSSTGSTSQPPSSPKDGPP
;
A
#
# COMPACT_ATOMS: atom_id res chain seq x y z
N MET A 1 15.36 -33.18 1.86
CA MET A 1 14.19 -33.63 1.10
C MET A 1 13.10 -32.58 1.27
N PRO A 2 12.51 -32.04 0.18
CA PRO A 2 11.35 -31.15 0.25
C PRO A 2 10.14 -31.81 0.92
N GLU A 3 9.20 -30.98 1.40
CA GLU A 3 8.01 -31.43 2.15
C GLU A 3 7.16 -32.46 1.40
N GLU A 4 6.80 -32.17 0.14
CA GLU A 4 5.98 -33.07 -0.69
C GLU A 4 6.64 -34.46 -0.85
N GLN A 5 7.95 -34.47 -1.10
CA GLN A 5 8.70 -35.72 -1.24
C GLN A 5 8.77 -36.49 0.08
N ALA A 6 8.90 -35.78 1.21
CA ALA A 6 8.87 -36.39 2.53
C ALA A 6 7.51 -37.03 2.83
N PHE A 7 6.42 -36.38 2.45
CA PHE A 7 5.07 -36.96 2.55
C PHE A 7 4.93 -38.22 1.68
N CYS A 8 5.43 -38.20 0.43
CA CYS A 8 5.41 -39.39 -0.43
C CYS A 8 6.20 -40.55 0.17
N VAL A 9 7.40 -40.30 0.70
CA VAL A 9 8.23 -41.34 1.34
C VAL A 9 7.55 -41.87 2.61
N LEU A 10 6.98 -41.00 3.43
CA LEU A 10 6.19 -41.42 4.60
C LEU A 10 5.01 -42.30 4.19
N GLY A 11 4.28 -41.93 3.13
CA GLY A 11 3.22 -42.76 2.55
C GLY A 11 3.72 -44.16 2.18
N ARG A 12 4.88 -44.26 1.52
CA ARG A 12 5.47 -45.58 1.22
C ARG A 12 5.85 -46.36 2.47
N ILE A 13 6.51 -45.73 3.46
CA ILE A 13 6.88 -46.39 4.72
C ILE A 13 5.63 -46.92 5.43
N MET A 14 4.56 -46.12 5.47
CA MET A 14 3.31 -46.50 6.13
C MET A 14 2.60 -47.65 5.41
N TYR A 15 2.44 -47.56 4.09
CA TYR A 15 1.60 -48.50 3.33
C TYR A 15 2.38 -49.64 2.67
N GLU A 16 3.49 -49.35 1.97
CA GLU A 16 4.26 -50.35 1.22
C GLU A 16 5.21 -51.15 2.13
N TYR A 17 5.87 -50.48 3.07
CA TYR A 17 6.75 -51.16 4.05
C TYR A 17 5.98 -51.71 5.26
N GLY A 18 4.66 -51.45 5.34
CA GLY A 18 3.76 -52.06 6.32
C GLY A 18 3.87 -51.50 7.74
N LEU A 19 4.47 -50.32 7.95
CA LEU A 19 4.55 -49.72 9.30
C LEU A 19 3.17 -49.48 9.91
N ARG A 20 2.17 -49.12 9.09
CA ARG A 20 0.80 -48.86 9.53
C ARG A 20 0.12 -50.08 10.15
N GLU A 21 0.51 -51.28 9.76
CA GLU A 21 -0.11 -52.52 10.25
C GLU A 21 0.12 -52.69 11.75
N LEU A 22 1.26 -52.18 12.26
CA LEU A 22 1.58 -52.18 13.69
C LEU A 22 0.60 -51.35 14.54
N TYR A 23 -0.15 -50.42 13.94
CA TYR A 23 -1.09 -49.54 14.64
C TYR A 23 -2.55 -50.03 14.59
N LYS A 24 -2.85 -51.05 13.79
CA LYS A 24 -4.22 -51.56 13.62
C LYS A 24 -4.62 -52.51 14.75
N ASN A 25 -5.93 -52.77 14.85
CA ASN A 25 -6.52 -53.84 15.68
C ASN A 25 -6.00 -53.86 17.13
N ASN A 26 -5.87 -52.68 17.75
CA ASN A 26 -5.26 -52.53 19.07
C ASN A 26 -3.83 -53.09 19.15
N PHE A 27 -2.99 -52.76 18.17
CA PHE A 27 -1.56 -53.11 18.11
C PHE A 27 -1.27 -54.61 18.00
N GLU A 28 -2.16 -55.38 17.39
CA GLU A 28 -2.04 -56.84 17.29
C GLU A 28 -0.72 -57.29 16.62
N ASP A 29 -0.39 -56.69 15.47
CA ASP A 29 0.86 -56.98 14.76
C ASP A 29 2.10 -56.55 15.55
N LEU A 30 2.01 -55.46 16.33
CA LEU A 30 3.08 -55.02 17.20
C LEU A 30 3.33 -56.04 18.33
N HIS A 31 2.28 -56.56 18.95
CA HIS A 31 2.41 -57.64 19.95
C HIS A 31 3.03 -58.90 19.34
N CYS A 32 2.71 -59.21 18.08
CA CYS A 32 3.41 -60.26 17.35
C CYS A 32 4.91 -59.94 17.18
N LYS A 33 5.30 -58.69 16.87
CA LYS A 33 6.71 -58.28 16.81
C LYS A 33 7.43 -58.45 18.16
N PHE A 34 6.78 -58.14 19.27
CA PHE A 34 7.35 -58.37 20.61
C PHE A 34 7.62 -59.85 20.86
N TYR A 35 6.66 -60.72 20.55
CA TYR A 35 6.86 -62.16 20.65
C TYR A 35 8.03 -62.63 19.78
N GLN A 36 8.10 -62.18 18.52
CA GLN A 36 9.21 -62.49 17.62
C GLN A 36 10.57 -62.04 18.20
N LEU A 37 10.64 -60.84 18.77
CA LEU A 37 11.86 -60.31 19.38
C LEU A 37 12.28 -61.15 20.60
N GLU A 38 11.35 -61.53 21.46
CA GLU A 38 11.63 -62.35 22.64
C GLU A 38 12.10 -63.75 22.25
N ARG A 39 11.52 -64.37 21.22
CA ARG A 39 11.97 -65.67 20.70
C ARG A 39 13.36 -65.58 20.08
N LEU A 40 13.65 -64.51 19.34
CA LEU A 40 15.00 -64.25 18.82
C LEU A 40 15.99 -64.01 19.96
N LEU A 41 15.59 -63.30 21.02
CA LEU A 41 16.40 -63.05 22.20
C LEU A 41 16.73 -64.36 22.92
N GLN A 42 15.73 -65.23 23.08
CA GLN A 42 15.91 -66.55 23.68
C GLN A 42 16.89 -67.42 22.90
N GLU A 43 16.85 -67.38 21.56
CA GLU A 43 17.76 -68.18 20.72
C GLU A 43 19.18 -67.60 20.67
N GLN A 44 19.33 -66.26 20.61
CA GLN A 44 20.63 -65.62 20.31
C GLN A 44 21.34 -65.05 21.54
N LEU A 45 20.60 -64.71 22.60
CA LEU A 45 21.10 -64.13 23.85
C LEU A 45 20.38 -64.79 25.06
N PRO A 46 20.49 -66.12 25.24
CA PRO A 46 19.69 -66.88 26.20
C PRO A 46 19.86 -66.41 27.65
N GLU A 47 21.08 -66.00 28.04
CA GLU A 47 21.36 -65.46 29.37
C GLU A 47 20.59 -64.16 29.64
N LEU A 48 20.55 -63.25 28.65
CA LEU A 48 19.83 -61.99 28.78
C LEU A 48 18.32 -62.20 28.76
N TRP A 49 17.83 -63.11 27.91
CA TRP A 49 16.43 -63.51 27.91
C TRP A 49 16.00 -64.09 29.26
N SER A 50 16.81 -64.99 29.83
CA SER A 50 16.53 -65.57 31.13
C SER A 50 16.49 -64.50 32.22
N HIS A 51 17.43 -63.57 32.23
CA HIS A 51 17.43 -62.44 33.17
C HIS A 51 16.15 -61.59 33.06
N PHE A 52 15.76 -61.21 31.83
CA PHE A 52 14.53 -60.44 31.61
C PHE A 52 13.28 -61.21 32.06
N HIS A 53 13.24 -62.52 31.82
CA HIS A 53 12.15 -63.37 32.29
C HIS A 53 12.08 -63.44 33.81
N HIS A 54 13.21 -63.50 34.53
CA HIS A 54 13.21 -63.47 36.00
C HIS A 54 12.76 -62.12 36.57
N LEU A 55 13.00 -61.02 35.85
CA LEU A 55 12.56 -59.68 36.21
C LEU A 55 11.12 -59.36 35.79
N ASN A 56 10.43 -60.27 35.10
CA ASN A 56 9.16 -60.02 34.41
C ASN A 56 9.23 -58.79 33.48
N LEU A 57 10.37 -58.59 32.81
CA LEU A 57 10.60 -57.48 31.89
C LEU A 57 10.24 -57.90 30.46
N GLU A 58 9.05 -57.48 30.02
CA GLU A 58 8.53 -57.82 28.69
C GLU A 58 8.97 -56.81 27.61
N ALA A 59 9.04 -57.27 26.36
CA ALA A 59 9.49 -56.43 25.23
C ALA A 59 8.63 -55.17 25.02
N HIS A 60 7.33 -55.23 25.31
CA HIS A 60 6.45 -54.06 25.16
C HIS A 60 6.89 -52.86 26.02
N MET A 61 7.55 -53.12 27.15
CA MET A 61 7.96 -52.08 28.10
C MET A 61 9.15 -51.23 27.61
N TYR A 62 9.98 -51.75 26.70
CA TYR A 62 11.17 -51.06 26.21
C TYR A 62 11.25 -50.92 24.68
N ALA A 63 10.64 -51.83 23.92
CA ALA A 63 10.78 -51.91 22.47
C ALA A 63 9.62 -51.26 21.68
N SER A 64 8.53 -50.85 22.33
CA SER A 64 7.36 -50.26 21.64
C SER A 64 7.75 -49.12 20.69
N GLN A 65 8.56 -48.18 21.16
CA GLN A 65 9.01 -47.05 20.34
C GLN A 65 10.02 -47.45 19.26
N TRP A 66 10.76 -48.55 19.44
CA TRP A 66 11.73 -49.02 18.45
C TRP A 66 11.01 -49.43 17.16
N PHE A 67 9.90 -50.16 17.30
CA PHE A 67 9.07 -50.59 16.18
C PHE A 67 8.19 -49.47 15.64
N LEU A 68 7.41 -48.80 16.50
CA LEU A 68 6.42 -47.82 16.06
C LEU A 68 7.07 -46.58 15.44
N THR A 69 8.17 -46.11 16.02
CA THR A 69 8.82 -44.86 15.58
C THR A 69 10.08 -45.11 14.76
N LEU A 70 10.41 -46.37 14.46
CA LEU A 70 11.65 -46.72 13.75
C LEU A 70 12.88 -46.10 14.44
N PHE A 71 12.90 -46.14 15.78
CA PHE A 71 13.90 -45.52 16.67
C PHE A 71 13.99 -43.98 16.68
N THR A 72 13.22 -43.27 15.86
CA THR A 72 13.28 -41.79 15.71
C THR A 72 12.97 -41.03 17.00
N ALA A 73 12.16 -41.60 17.91
CA ALA A 73 11.68 -40.88 19.09
C ALA A 73 12.74 -40.64 20.18
N LYS A 74 13.77 -41.49 20.27
CA LYS A 74 14.74 -41.47 21.39
C LYS A 74 16.20 -41.49 20.97
N PHE A 75 16.51 -42.03 19.79
CA PHE A 75 17.89 -42.21 19.35
C PHE A 75 18.42 -40.99 18.56
N PRO A 76 19.73 -40.74 18.59
CA PRO A 76 20.34 -39.63 17.85
C PRO A 76 20.15 -39.75 16.33
N LEU A 77 19.98 -38.62 15.64
CA LEU A 77 19.70 -38.58 14.20
C LEU A 77 20.75 -39.30 13.35
N CYS A 78 22.03 -39.23 13.71
CA CYS A 78 23.10 -39.94 12.98
C CYS A 78 22.89 -41.46 12.92
N MET A 79 22.33 -42.06 13.98
CA MET A 79 21.97 -43.46 14.01
C MET A 79 20.66 -43.72 13.25
N VAL A 80 19.66 -42.85 13.46
CA VAL A 80 18.33 -42.98 12.84
C VAL A 80 18.41 -42.90 11.31
N PHE A 81 19.30 -42.07 10.74
CA PHE A 81 19.50 -42.01 9.30
C PHE A 81 20.01 -43.34 8.74
N HIS A 82 21.00 -43.98 9.37
CA HIS A 82 21.45 -45.30 8.95
C HIS A 82 20.37 -46.38 9.07
N ILE A 83 19.55 -46.33 10.12
CA ILE A 83 18.41 -47.24 10.26
C ILE A 83 17.41 -47.01 9.12
N THR A 84 17.18 -45.75 8.74
CA THR A 84 16.29 -45.39 7.63
C THR A 84 16.86 -45.89 6.30
N ASP A 85 18.15 -45.77 6.06
CA ASP A 85 18.82 -46.30 4.86
C ASP A 85 18.61 -47.82 4.74
N LEU A 86 18.86 -48.56 5.83
CA LEU A 86 18.66 -50.00 5.88
C LEU A 86 17.19 -50.40 5.75
N LEU A 87 16.28 -49.65 6.38
CA LEU A 87 14.84 -49.89 6.29
C LEU A 87 14.35 -49.78 4.84
N LEU A 88 14.74 -48.71 4.16
CA LEU A 88 14.32 -48.46 2.78
C LEU A 88 14.93 -49.49 1.81
N CYS A 89 16.12 -50.02 2.13
CA CYS A 89 16.78 -51.02 1.30
C CYS A 89 16.30 -52.47 1.55
N GLU A 90 16.16 -52.88 2.81
CA GLU A 90 15.92 -54.28 3.21
C GLU A 90 14.52 -54.55 3.76
N GLY A 91 13.78 -53.49 4.10
CA GLY A 91 12.42 -53.58 4.64
C GLY A 91 12.34 -53.59 6.17
N LEU A 92 11.11 -53.68 6.69
CA LEU A 92 10.78 -53.49 8.10
C LEU A 92 11.46 -54.48 9.07
N ASN A 93 11.90 -55.64 8.56
CA ASN A 93 12.55 -56.65 9.39
C ASN A 93 13.91 -56.19 9.96
N VAL A 94 14.56 -55.19 9.36
CA VAL A 94 15.83 -54.63 9.87
C VAL A 94 15.70 -54.10 11.30
N ILE A 95 14.49 -53.74 11.74
CA ILE A 95 14.23 -53.30 13.10
C ILE A 95 14.60 -54.39 14.13
N PHE A 96 14.40 -55.68 13.79
CA PHE A 96 14.86 -56.79 14.63
C PHE A 96 16.38 -56.87 14.72
N ASN A 97 17.08 -56.69 13.59
CA ASN A 97 18.54 -56.68 13.55
C ASN A 97 19.12 -55.59 14.45
N VAL A 98 18.58 -54.38 14.36
CA VAL A 98 19.01 -53.23 15.18
C VAL A 98 18.67 -53.46 16.65
N ALA A 99 17.47 -53.95 16.97
CA ALA A 99 17.07 -54.26 18.34
C ALA A 99 18.00 -55.31 18.98
N LEU A 100 18.31 -56.39 18.26
CA LEU A 100 19.23 -57.42 18.74
C LEU A 100 20.66 -56.90 18.87
N ALA A 101 21.13 -56.03 17.97
CA ALA A 101 22.45 -55.40 18.08
C ALA A 101 22.56 -54.52 19.32
N LEU A 102 21.52 -53.74 19.62
CA LEU A 102 21.44 -52.90 20.82
C LEU A 102 21.50 -53.75 22.09
N LEU A 103 20.72 -54.83 22.14
CA LEU A 103 20.65 -55.75 23.28
C LEU A 103 21.97 -56.51 23.45
N LYS A 104 22.56 -56.99 22.35
CA LYS A 104 23.85 -57.70 22.36
C LYS A 104 25.00 -56.81 22.85
N THR A 105 25.06 -55.57 22.39
CA THR A 105 26.10 -54.61 22.78
C THR A 105 25.97 -54.17 24.23
N SER A 106 24.76 -54.20 24.78
CA SER A 106 24.46 -53.75 26.14
C SER A 106 24.25 -54.91 27.12
N LYS A 107 24.55 -56.14 26.70
CA LYS A 107 24.25 -57.37 27.46
C LYS A 107 24.80 -57.31 28.88
N GLU A 108 26.10 -57.02 29.02
CA GLU A 108 26.78 -57.04 30.32
C GLU A 108 26.23 -55.98 31.29
N ASP A 109 25.85 -54.81 30.78
CA ASP A 109 25.23 -53.76 31.61
C ASP A 109 23.83 -54.19 32.06
N LEU A 110 23.04 -54.79 31.16
CA LEU A 110 21.66 -55.19 31.43
C LEU A 110 21.57 -56.36 32.42
N LEU A 111 22.52 -57.31 32.37
CA LEU A 111 22.58 -58.43 33.30
C LEU A 111 22.83 -58.00 34.76
N GLN A 112 23.36 -56.79 34.98
CA GLN A 112 23.63 -56.24 36.30
C GLN A 112 22.49 -55.37 36.84
N THR A 113 21.42 -55.17 36.06
CA THR A 113 20.29 -54.32 36.44
C THR A 113 19.13 -55.12 37.00
N ASP A 114 18.41 -54.52 37.94
CA ASP A 114 17.06 -54.93 38.33
C ASP A 114 16.01 -54.34 37.36
N PHE A 115 14.72 -54.57 37.63
CA PHE A 115 13.63 -54.13 36.76
C PHE A 115 13.66 -52.61 36.50
N GLU A 116 13.77 -51.78 37.55
CA GLU A 116 13.80 -50.32 37.40
C GLU A 116 15.09 -49.85 36.70
N GLY A 117 16.24 -50.45 37.06
CA GLY A 117 17.53 -50.19 36.45
C GLY A 117 17.52 -50.45 34.95
N ALA A 118 16.93 -51.56 34.50
CA ALA A 118 16.80 -51.91 33.09
C ALA A 118 15.97 -50.88 32.32
N LEU A 119 14.80 -50.50 32.83
CA LEU A 119 13.96 -49.47 32.20
C LEU A 119 14.65 -48.11 32.13
N LYS A 120 15.36 -47.72 33.19
CA LYS A 120 16.17 -46.49 33.23
C LYS A 120 17.32 -46.56 32.22
N PHE A 121 17.96 -47.71 32.08
CA PHE A 121 19.03 -47.93 31.10
C PHE A 121 18.52 -47.73 29.67
N PHE A 122 17.42 -48.38 29.29
CA PHE A 122 16.80 -48.24 27.96
C PHE A 122 16.37 -46.80 27.66
N ARG A 123 15.80 -46.10 28.65
CA ARG A 123 15.30 -44.74 28.47
C ARG A 123 16.39 -43.69 28.36
N VAL A 124 17.49 -43.85 29.11
CA VAL A 124 18.47 -42.76 29.32
C VAL A 124 19.85 -43.12 28.81
N GLN A 125 20.39 -44.28 29.19
CA GLN A 125 21.80 -44.61 28.95
C GLN A 125 22.01 -45.13 27.52
N LEU A 126 21.12 -46.02 27.06
CA LEU A 126 21.24 -46.65 25.76
C LEU A 126 21.27 -45.62 24.61
N PRO A 127 20.35 -44.64 24.49
CA PRO A 127 20.41 -43.68 23.39
C PRO A 127 21.62 -42.75 23.45
N LYS A 128 22.13 -42.44 24.67
CA LYS A 128 23.31 -41.58 24.84
C LYS A 128 24.58 -42.19 24.24
N ARG A 129 24.71 -43.52 24.25
CA ARG A 129 25.88 -44.23 23.71
C ARG A 129 26.09 -44.00 22.20
N TYR A 130 25.01 -43.73 21.47
CA TYR A 130 25.03 -43.61 20.01
C TYR A 130 25.00 -42.17 19.51
N ARG A 131 25.32 -41.18 20.37
CA ARG A 131 25.48 -39.77 19.93
C ARG A 131 26.70 -39.58 19.05
N ALA A 132 27.76 -40.34 19.32
CA ALA A 132 28.95 -40.35 18.48
C ALA A 132 28.68 -41.18 17.21
N ALA A 133 28.90 -40.58 16.04
CA ALA A 133 28.65 -41.22 14.75
C ALA A 133 29.42 -42.54 14.57
N GLU A 134 30.63 -42.65 15.14
CA GLU A 134 31.42 -43.88 15.11
C GLU A 134 30.74 -45.05 15.83
N ASN A 135 30.11 -44.79 16.98
CA ASN A 135 29.36 -45.83 17.70
C ASN A 135 28.11 -46.26 16.93
N ALA A 136 27.43 -45.31 16.28
CA ALA A 136 26.29 -45.62 15.43
C ALA A 136 26.72 -46.50 14.23
N ARG A 137 27.82 -46.16 13.54
CA ARG A 137 28.34 -46.97 12.43
C ARG A 137 28.66 -48.41 12.86
N ARG A 138 29.40 -48.57 13.97
CA ARG A 138 29.73 -49.90 14.51
C ARG A 138 28.48 -50.71 14.87
N LEU A 139 27.46 -50.06 15.43
CA LEU A 139 26.18 -50.72 15.71
C LEU A 139 25.50 -51.20 14.43
N MET A 140 25.51 -50.40 13.36
CA MET A 140 24.90 -50.79 12.08
C MET A 140 25.65 -51.96 11.44
N GLU A 141 26.98 -51.95 11.46
CA GLU A 141 27.81 -53.09 11.02
C GLU A 141 27.46 -54.36 11.80
N GLN A 142 27.28 -54.26 13.13
CA GLN A 142 26.84 -55.38 13.94
C GLN A 142 25.42 -55.84 13.59
N ALA A 143 24.49 -54.91 13.37
CA ALA A 143 23.11 -55.22 13.00
C ALA A 143 23.03 -55.98 11.67
N CYS A 144 23.80 -55.56 10.65
CA CYS A 144 23.88 -56.26 9.37
C CYS A 144 24.49 -57.68 9.49
N ASN A 145 25.34 -57.90 10.49
CA ASN A 145 25.94 -59.22 10.75
C ASN A 145 25.02 -60.17 11.54
N ILE A 146 23.98 -59.65 12.19
CA ILE A 146 23.01 -60.48 12.92
C ILE A 146 22.08 -61.16 11.92
N LYS A 147 22.04 -62.50 11.97
CA LYS A 147 21.15 -63.27 11.10
C LYS A 147 19.75 -63.31 11.69
N VAL A 148 18.80 -62.64 11.03
CA VAL A 148 17.37 -62.75 11.29
C VAL A 148 16.67 -63.35 10.06
N PRO A 149 16.66 -64.68 9.90
CA PRO A 149 16.07 -65.30 8.72
C PRO A 149 14.56 -65.03 8.67
N THR A 150 14.04 -64.54 7.55
CA THR A 150 12.61 -64.29 7.36
C THR A 150 11.75 -65.53 7.59
N LYS A 151 12.28 -66.73 7.30
CA LYS A 151 11.61 -68.01 7.60
C LYS A 151 11.36 -68.21 9.10
N LYS A 152 12.30 -67.78 9.96
CA LYS A 152 12.13 -67.85 11.42
C LYS A 152 11.08 -66.87 11.91
N LEU A 153 11.10 -65.62 11.43
CA LEU A 153 10.08 -64.63 11.76
C LEU A 153 8.67 -65.15 11.42
N LYS A 154 8.49 -65.69 10.21
CA LYS A 154 7.21 -66.31 9.80
C LYS A 154 6.82 -67.51 10.65
N LYS A 155 7.78 -68.29 11.14
CA LYS A 155 7.52 -69.40 12.07
C LYS A 155 7.00 -68.87 13.41
N PHE A 156 7.67 -67.89 14.00
CA PHE A 156 7.27 -67.27 15.27
C PHE A 156 5.95 -66.52 15.16
N GLU A 157 5.65 -65.93 14.01
CA GLU A 157 4.34 -65.32 13.72
C GLU A 157 3.21 -66.36 13.81
N LYS A 158 3.39 -67.52 13.18
CA LYS A 158 2.43 -68.63 13.27
C LYS A 158 2.29 -69.16 14.70
N GLU A 159 3.41 -69.32 15.43
CA GLU A 159 3.39 -69.71 16.84
C GLU A 159 2.57 -68.72 17.68
N TYR A 160 2.75 -67.42 17.47
CA TYR A 160 1.99 -66.37 18.15
C TYR A 160 0.50 -66.39 17.82
N GLN A 161 0.14 -66.56 16.54
CA GLN A 161 -1.26 -66.67 16.11
C GLN A 161 -1.95 -67.87 16.77
N THR A 162 -1.33 -69.06 16.74
CA THR A 162 -1.88 -70.25 17.40
C THR A 162 -2.00 -70.06 18.92
N LEU A 163 -1.03 -69.41 19.56
CA LEU A 163 -1.09 -69.10 20.99
C LEU A 163 -2.28 -68.18 21.31
N ARG A 164 -2.48 -67.12 20.52
CA ARG A 164 -3.59 -66.18 20.70
C ARG A 164 -4.95 -66.82 20.45
N GLU A 165 -5.07 -67.63 19.40
CA GLU A 165 -6.29 -68.39 19.12
C GLU A 165 -6.63 -69.35 20.26
N SER A 166 -5.63 -70.06 20.80
CA SER A 166 -5.84 -70.94 21.95
C SER A 166 -6.24 -70.17 23.21
N GLN A 167 -5.66 -69.00 23.47
CA GLN A 167 -6.06 -68.14 24.60
C GLN A 167 -7.49 -67.64 24.44
N LEU A 168 -7.88 -67.22 23.24
CA LEU A 168 -9.24 -66.80 22.91
C LEU A 168 -10.26 -67.93 23.05
N GLN A 169 -9.88 -69.17 22.75
CA GLN A 169 -10.75 -70.35 22.93
C GLN A 169 -10.89 -70.77 24.40
N GLN A 170 -9.94 -70.41 25.27
CA GLN A 170 -10.02 -70.66 26.70
C GLN A 170 -10.81 -69.60 27.46
N GLU A 171 -10.99 -68.40 26.88
CA GLU A 171 -11.81 -67.34 27.46
C GLU A 171 -13.31 -67.69 27.33
N ASP A 172 -14.08 -67.51 28.42
CA ASP A 172 -15.53 -67.77 28.39
C ASP A 172 -16.18 -66.90 27.29
N PRO A 173 -16.89 -67.51 26.31
CA PRO A 173 -17.55 -66.77 25.24
C PRO A 173 -18.43 -65.63 25.77
N ILE A 174 -19.07 -65.80 26.94
CA ILE A 174 -19.92 -64.79 27.56
C ILE A 174 -19.10 -63.58 27.99
N ASP A 175 -17.99 -63.78 28.69
CA ASP A 175 -17.12 -62.69 29.16
C ASP A 175 -16.51 -61.92 27.99
N ARG A 176 -16.12 -62.64 26.93
CA ARG A 176 -15.64 -62.04 25.69
C ARG A 176 -16.70 -61.13 25.05
N TYR A 177 -17.93 -61.65 24.87
CA TYR A 177 -19.00 -60.86 24.27
C TYR A 177 -19.43 -59.69 25.16
N GLN A 178 -19.43 -59.84 26.48
CA GLN A 178 -19.75 -58.74 27.39
C GLN A 178 -18.72 -57.61 27.32
N ARG A 179 -17.42 -57.94 27.26
CA ARG A 179 -16.36 -56.95 27.11
C ARG A 179 -16.43 -56.23 25.78
N GLU A 180 -16.69 -56.98 24.70
CA GLU A 180 -16.82 -56.40 23.36
C GLU A 180 -18.06 -55.51 23.27
N ASN A 181 -19.20 -55.95 23.81
CA ASN A 181 -20.43 -55.17 23.82
C ASN A 181 -20.26 -53.87 24.63
N ARG A 182 -19.57 -53.93 25.77
CA ARG A 182 -19.21 -52.72 26.53
C ARG A 182 -18.34 -51.77 25.71
N ARG A 183 -17.31 -52.28 25.03
CA ARG A 183 -16.45 -51.47 24.14
C ARG A 183 -17.23 -50.83 23.00
N LEU A 184 -18.11 -51.58 22.35
CA LEU A 184 -18.93 -51.09 21.25
C LEU A 184 -19.92 -50.03 21.74
N GLN A 185 -20.50 -50.20 22.92
CA GLN A 185 -21.35 -49.19 23.56
C GLN A 185 -20.58 -47.91 23.87
N GLU A 186 -19.40 -48.00 24.47
CA GLU A 186 -18.54 -46.84 24.74
C GLU A 186 -18.12 -46.12 23.44
N ALA A 187 -17.78 -46.88 22.40
CA ALA A 187 -17.43 -46.32 21.09
C ALA A 187 -18.64 -45.64 20.41
N SER A 188 -19.83 -46.25 20.48
CA SER A 188 -21.08 -45.67 19.96
C SER A 188 -21.39 -44.35 20.65
N MET A 189 -21.32 -44.32 21.98
CA MET A 189 -21.57 -43.11 22.77
C MET A 189 -20.58 -41.99 22.42
N ARG A 190 -19.29 -42.33 22.21
CA ARG A 190 -18.30 -41.33 21.78
C ARG A 190 -18.59 -40.79 20.38
N LEU A 191 -18.93 -41.67 19.43
CA LEU A 191 -19.25 -41.26 18.07
C LEU A 191 -20.53 -40.42 18.01
N GLU A 192 -21.53 -40.72 18.84
CA GLU A 192 -22.74 -39.90 18.99
C GLU A 192 -22.37 -38.50 19.51
N GLN A 193 -21.53 -38.41 20.53
CA GLN A 193 -21.05 -37.12 21.05
C GLN A 193 -20.26 -36.32 20.00
N GLU A 194 -19.32 -36.95 19.29
CA GLU A 194 -18.58 -36.30 18.20
C GLU A 194 -19.51 -35.80 17.09
N ASN A 195 -20.56 -36.56 16.78
CA ASN A 195 -21.55 -36.16 15.77
C ASN A 195 -22.40 -34.98 16.25
N ASP A 196 -22.81 -34.96 17.53
CA ASP A 196 -23.53 -33.85 18.13
C ASP A 196 -22.69 -32.56 18.16
N ASP A 197 -21.41 -32.68 18.52
CA ASP A 197 -20.46 -31.55 18.51
C ASP A 197 -20.27 -31.00 17.09
N LEU A 198 -20.07 -31.87 16.10
CA LEU A 198 -19.95 -31.48 14.69
C LEU A 198 -21.24 -30.83 14.17
N ALA A 199 -22.40 -31.37 14.54
CA ALA A 199 -23.70 -30.78 14.19
C ALA A 199 -23.84 -29.38 14.79
N HIS A 200 -23.43 -29.19 16.05
CA HIS A 200 -23.45 -27.89 16.71
C HIS A 200 -22.51 -26.88 16.04
N GLU A 201 -21.27 -27.27 15.72
CA GLU A 201 -20.32 -26.43 14.99
C GLU A 201 -20.87 -26.03 13.61
N LEU A 202 -21.45 -26.99 12.88
CA LEU A 202 -22.02 -26.75 11.56
C LEU A 202 -23.17 -25.74 11.62
N VAL A 203 -24.08 -25.89 12.59
CA VAL A 203 -25.19 -24.95 12.79
C VAL A 203 -24.66 -23.56 13.16
N THR A 204 -23.70 -23.48 14.07
CA THR A 204 -23.11 -22.21 14.52
C THR A 204 -22.43 -21.48 13.36
N SER A 205 -21.61 -22.21 12.59
CA SER A 205 -20.94 -21.67 11.40
C SER A 205 -21.95 -21.19 10.35
N LYS A 206 -23.03 -21.96 10.12
CA LYS A 206 -24.10 -21.58 9.19
C LYS A 206 -24.81 -20.29 9.63
N ILE A 207 -25.08 -20.11 10.93
CA ILE A 207 -25.70 -18.89 11.47
C ILE A 207 -24.76 -17.68 11.29
N ALA A 208 -23.47 -17.85 11.58
CA ALA A 208 -22.47 -16.80 11.39
C ALA A 208 -22.37 -16.37 9.92
N LEU A 209 -22.23 -17.34 9.01
CA LEU A 209 -22.18 -17.07 7.56
C LEU A 209 -23.45 -16.39 7.05
N ARG A 210 -24.62 -16.76 7.59
CA ARG A 210 -25.87 -16.09 7.21
C ARG A 210 -25.88 -14.63 7.67
N THR A 211 -25.40 -14.37 8.89
CA THR A 211 -25.30 -13.00 9.43
C THR A 211 -24.34 -12.15 8.61
N ASP A 212 -23.18 -12.70 8.21
CA ASP A 212 -22.21 -12.01 7.37
C ASP A 212 -22.78 -11.72 5.97
N LEU A 213 -23.55 -12.66 5.41
CA LEU A 213 -24.25 -12.47 4.14
C LEU A 213 -25.26 -11.32 4.22
N ASP A 214 -26.12 -11.31 5.24
CA ASP A 214 -27.11 -10.26 5.44
C ASP A 214 -26.41 -8.88 5.59
N GLN A 215 -25.30 -8.80 6.32
CA GLN A 215 -24.50 -7.57 6.42
C GLN A 215 -23.87 -7.13 5.09
N ALA A 216 -23.45 -8.08 4.25
CA ALA A 216 -22.88 -7.79 2.94
C ALA A 216 -23.96 -7.26 1.97
N GLU A 217 -25.17 -7.85 2.02
CA GLU A 217 -26.34 -7.40 1.27
C GLU A 217 -26.72 -5.96 1.66
N ASP A 218 -26.81 -5.65 2.96
CA ASP A 218 -27.09 -4.30 3.46
C ASP A 218 -26.06 -3.26 2.97
N LYS A 219 -24.76 -3.63 3.02
CA LYS A 219 -23.68 -2.76 2.52
C LYS A 219 -23.78 -2.53 1.01
N ALA A 220 -24.11 -3.57 0.25
CA ALA A 220 -24.29 -3.45 -1.19
C ALA A 220 -25.44 -2.50 -1.53
N ASP A 221 -26.55 -2.57 -0.80
CA ASP A 221 -27.69 -1.68 -0.98
C ASP A 221 -27.35 -0.22 -0.66
N VAL A 222 -26.59 0.04 0.41
CA VAL A 222 -26.11 1.38 0.75
C VAL A 222 -25.20 1.92 -0.34
N LEU A 223 -24.20 1.15 -0.77
CA LEU A 223 -23.27 1.55 -1.83
C LEU A 223 -24.00 1.81 -3.16
N ASN A 224 -25.02 1.01 -3.48
CA ASN A 224 -25.80 1.20 -4.69
C ASN A 224 -26.61 2.51 -4.65
N LYS A 225 -27.19 2.86 -3.50
CA LYS A 225 -27.86 4.16 -3.29
C LYS A 225 -26.89 5.33 -3.42
N GLU A 226 -25.70 5.23 -2.80
CA GLU A 226 -24.66 6.25 -2.89
C GLU A 226 -24.14 6.44 -4.33
N LEU A 227 -23.96 5.33 -5.05
CA LEU A 227 -23.57 5.34 -6.45
C LEU A 227 -24.61 6.06 -7.32
N LEU A 228 -25.90 5.78 -7.10
CA LEU A 228 -26.98 6.43 -7.83
C LEU A 228 -27.00 7.95 -7.57
N CYS A 229 -26.93 8.37 -6.30
CA CYS A 229 -26.84 9.79 -5.93
C CYS A 229 -25.61 10.47 -6.55
N THR A 230 -24.46 9.79 -6.55
CA THR A 230 -23.23 10.33 -7.12
C THR A 230 -23.32 10.48 -8.62
N LYS A 231 -23.91 9.50 -9.33
CA LYS A 231 -24.17 9.57 -10.77
C LYS A 231 -25.09 10.74 -11.11
N GLN A 232 -26.17 10.94 -10.33
CA GLN A 232 -27.08 12.06 -10.55
C GLN A 232 -26.38 13.41 -10.38
N ARG A 233 -25.62 13.58 -9.30
CA ARG A 233 -24.82 14.79 -9.06
C ARG A 233 -23.77 15.04 -10.15
N LEU A 234 -23.17 13.98 -10.69
CA LEU A 234 -22.23 14.09 -11.80
C LEU A 234 -22.92 14.66 -13.05
N VAL A 235 -24.08 14.12 -13.42
CA VAL A 235 -24.88 14.62 -14.56
C VAL A 235 -25.22 16.10 -14.37
N GLU A 236 -25.73 16.48 -13.21
CA GLU A 236 -26.06 17.88 -12.89
C GLU A 236 -24.83 18.80 -13.02
N THR A 237 -23.67 18.34 -12.55
CA THR A 237 -22.41 19.09 -12.64
C THR A 237 -21.90 19.21 -14.08
N GLU A 238 -22.05 18.16 -14.89
CA GLU A 238 -21.68 18.18 -16.31
C GLU A 238 -22.58 19.13 -17.13
N GLU A 239 -23.88 19.14 -16.84
CA GLU A 239 -24.83 20.07 -17.46
C GLU A 239 -24.52 21.54 -17.09
N GLU A 240 -24.23 21.80 -15.81
CA GLU A 240 -23.82 23.12 -15.32
C GLU A 240 -22.52 23.58 -16.00
N LYS A 241 -21.51 22.70 -16.08
CA LYS A 241 -20.26 22.98 -16.77
C LYS A 241 -20.48 23.31 -18.25
N ARG A 242 -21.38 22.58 -18.93
CA ARG A 242 -21.74 22.84 -20.32
C ARG A 242 -22.37 24.23 -20.46
N ARG A 243 -23.32 24.58 -19.59
CA ARG A 243 -23.96 25.91 -19.59
C ARG A 243 -22.93 27.03 -19.40
N GLN A 244 -22.05 26.90 -18.42
CA GLN A 244 -20.97 27.88 -18.18
C GLN A 244 -20.00 27.99 -19.36
N ALA A 245 -19.71 26.89 -20.05
CA ALA A 245 -18.87 26.91 -21.25
C ALA A 245 -19.55 27.66 -22.41
N GLU A 246 -20.85 27.48 -22.61
CA GLU A 246 -21.66 28.21 -23.59
C GLU A 246 -21.71 29.70 -23.27
N GLU A 247 -21.99 30.08 -22.02
CA GLU A 247 -21.97 31.48 -21.55
C GLU A 247 -20.59 32.11 -21.76
N THR A 248 -19.52 31.41 -21.40
CA THR A 248 -18.14 31.86 -21.62
C THR A 248 -17.83 32.07 -23.10
N ALA A 249 -18.31 31.18 -23.98
CA ALA A 249 -18.13 31.31 -25.42
C ALA A 249 -18.86 32.54 -25.98
N GLN A 250 -20.11 32.78 -25.52
CA GLN A 250 -20.88 33.96 -25.90
C GLN A 250 -20.18 35.25 -25.44
N ILE A 251 -19.72 35.30 -24.20
CA ILE A 251 -18.99 36.46 -23.67
C ILE A 251 -17.71 36.71 -24.47
N LYS A 252 -16.93 35.67 -24.77
CA LYS A 252 -15.72 35.78 -25.62
C LYS A 252 -16.04 36.35 -27.00
N GLU A 253 -17.15 35.91 -27.61
CA GLU A 253 -17.59 36.41 -28.92
C GLU A 253 -18.01 37.88 -28.86
N VAL A 254 -18.70 38.32 -27.80
CA VAL A 254 -19.03 39.74 -27.58
C VAL A 254 -17.75 40.57 -27.43
N PHE A 255 -16.82 40.15 -26.57
CA PHE A 255 -15.54 40.83 -26.40
C PHE A 255 -14.75 40.92 -27.71
N ARG A 256 -14.73 39.84 -28.51
CA ARG A 256 -14.07 39.84 -29.82
C ARG A 256 -14.66 40.89 -30.75
N ARG A 257 -16.00 40.98 -30.85
CA ARG A 257 -16.68 41.98 -31.69
C ARG A 257 -16.39 43.40 -31.24
N GLU A 258 -16.43 43.67 -29.93
CA GLU A 258 -16.13 45.01 -29.41
C GLU A 258 -14.66 45.38 -29.62
N LEU A 259 -13.74 44.43 -29.51
CA LEU A 259 -12.33 44.63 -29.84
C LEU A 259 -12.12 44.97 -31.32
N GLU A 260 -12.75 44.22 -32.23
CA GLU A 260 -12.69 44.48 -33.69
C GLU A 260 -13.26 45.86 -34.05
N LYS A 261 -14.35 46.28 -33.39
CA LYS A 261 -14.90 47.63 -33.55
C LYS A 261 -13.92 48.69 -33.07
N ALA A 262 -13.36 48.52 -31.87
CA ALA A 262 -12.39 49.47 -31.32
C ALA A 262 -11.15 49.57 -32.21
N GLU A 263 -10.63 48.45 -32.72
CA GLU A 263 -9.52 48.45 -33.68
C GLU A 263 -9.87 49.17 -34.99
N SER A 264 -11.09 49.00 -35.49
CA SER A 264 -11.57 49.71 -36.69
C SER A 264 -11.64 51.23 -36.45
N GLU A 265 -12.17 51.66 -35.30
CA GLU A 265 -12.22 53.08 -34.93
C GLU A 265 -10.81 53.66 -34.72
N ILE A 266 -9.89 52.91 -34.10
CA ILE A 266 -8.48 53.30 -33.98
C ILE A 266 -7.86 53.48 -35.36
N LYS A 267 -8.13 52.58 -36.32
CA LYS A 267 -7.63 52.72 -37.69
C LYS A 267 -8.17 53.98 -38.36
N LYS A 268 -9.49 54.24 -38.27
CA LYS A 268 -10.11 55.45 -38.83
C LYS A 268 -9.52 56.73 -38.24
N THR A 269 -9.43 56.82 -36.92
CA THR A 269 -8.84 57.97 -36.22
C THR A 269 -7.38 58.15 -36.59
N THR A 270 -6.60 57.06 -36.72
CA THR A 270 -5.21 57.11 -37.19
C THR A 270 -5.11 57.66 -38.61
N THR A 271 -5.99 57.25 -39.52
CA THR A 271 -6.05 57.80 -40.89
C THR A 271 -6.36 59.29 -40.87
N ILE A 272 -7.38 59.71 -40.12
CA ILE A 272 -7.77 61.13 -39.98
C ILE A 272 -6.60 61.95 -39.41
N ILE A 273 -5.91 61.46 -38.38
CA ILE A 273 -4.74 62.13 -37.80
C ILE A 273 -3.63 62.26 -38.85
N THR A 274 -3.43 61.24 -39.69
CA THR A 274 -2.42 61.26 -40.76
C THR A 274 -2.76 62.29 -41.83
N GLU A 275 -4.02 62.33 -42.28
CA GLU A 275 -4.53 63.33 -43.23
C GLU A 275 -4.44 64.75 -42.64
N TYR A 276 -4.85 64.94 -41.38
CA TYR A 276 -4.74 66.22 -40.68
C TYR A 276 -3.28 66.70 -40.61
N LYS A 277 -2.33 65.80 -40.25
CA LYS A 277 -0.90 66.12 -40.28
C LYS A 277 -0.41 66.53 -41.66
N GLN A 278 -0.89 65.87 -42.73
CA GLN A 278 -0.56 66.25 -44.10
C GLN A 278 -1.09 67.65 -44.46
N ILE A 279 -2.34 67.97 -44.10
CA ILE A 279 -2.94 69.29 -44.32
C ILE A 279 -2.14 70.37 -43.57
N CYS A 280 -1.81 70.16 -42.29
CA CYS A 280 -1.00 71.08 -41.50
C CYS A 280 0.38 71.31 -42.15
N SER A 281 1.02 70.25 -42.63
CA SER A 281 2.30 70.34 -43.36
C SER A 281 2.17 71.16 -44.65
N HIS A 282 1.12 70.91 -45.44
CA HIS A 282 0.83 71.66 -46.66
C HIS A 282 0.56 73.15 -46.38
N LEU A 283 -0.24 73.45 -45.36
CA LEU A 283 -0.53 74.82 -44.93
C LEU A 283 0.73 75.53 -44.46
N SER A 284 1.57 74.87 -43.65
CA SER A 284 2.85 75.43 -43.18
C SER A 284 3.78 75.74 -44.35
N THR A 285 3.92 74.81 -45.29
CA THR A 285 4.73 75.00 -46.51
C THR A 285 4.20 76.17 -47.35
N ARG A 286 2.87 76.31 -47.46
CA ARG A 286 2.25 77.41 -48.20
C ARG A 286 2.43 78.76 -47.51
N LEU A 287 2.33 78.80 -46.18
CA LEU A 287 2.58 79.99 -45.38
C LEU A 287 4.03 80.43 -45.52
N GLU A 288 4.99 79.51 -45.42
CA GLU A 288 6.42 79.79 -45.63
C GLU A 288 6.68 80.36 -47.03
N LYS A 289 6.07 79.77 -48.08
CA LYS A 289 6.17 80.30 -49.45
C LYS A 289 5.58 81.70 -49.58
N GLN A 290 4.41 81.96 -48.99
CA GLN A 290 3.80 83.29 -49.00
C GLN A 290 4.66 84.31 -48.27
N GLN A 291 5.17 83.97 -47.08
CA GLN A 291 6.05 84.83 -46.29
C GLN A 291 7.36 85.13 -47.03
N ALA A 292 7.96 84.13 -47.69
CA ALA A 292 9.13 84.34 -48.53
C ALA A 292 8.82 85.28 -49.71
N ALA A 293 7.71 85.08 -50.42
CA ALA A 293 7.29 85.94 -51.52
C ALA A 293 6.98 87.38 -51.05
N THR A 294 6.27 87.55 -49.94
CA THR A 294 6.00 88.89 -49.39
C THR A 294 7.28 89.55 -48.92
N LYS A 295 8.21 88.81 -48.30
CA LYS A 295 9.53 89.34 -47.93
C LYS A 295 10.30 89.79 -49.15
N GLU A 296 10.28 89.02 -50.24
CA GLU A 296 10.93 89.38 -51.50
C GLU A 296 10.30 90.62 -52.15
N GLU A 297 8.96 90.71 -52.19
CA GLU A 297 8.25 91.92 -52.64
C GLU A 297 8.57 93.13 -51.76
N LEU A 298 8.62 92.95 -50.44
CA LEU A 298 8.93 94.00 -49.48
C LEU A 298 10.39 94.44 -49.62
N ASP A 299 11.32 93.53 -49.90
CA ASP A 299 12.72 93.84 -50.24
C ASP A 299 12.83 94.58 -51.59
N ILE A 300 12.01 94.22 -52.59
CA ILE A 300 11.91 94.97 -53.87
C ILE A 300 11.37 96.39 -53.61
N ILE A 301 10.30 96.54 -52.84
CA ILE A 301 9.75 97.85 -52.46
C ILE A 301 10.79 98.64 -51.67
N LYS A 302 11.45 98.03 -50.68
CA LYS A 302 12.52 98.65 -49.89
C LYS A 302 13.67 99.10 -50.79
N SER A 303 14.06 98.30 -51.78
CA SER A 303 15.10 98.67 -52.76
C SER A 303 14.68 99.86 -53.64
N LYS A 304 13.43 99.89 -54.13
CA LYS A 304 12.88 100.99 -54.93
C LYS A 304 12.72 102.28 -54.12
N VAL A 305 12.27 102.18 -52.86
CA VAL A 305 12.16 103.32 -51.93
C VAL A 305 13.54 103.89 -51.62
N MET A 306 14.54 103.04 -51.39
CA MET A 306 15.93 103.46 -51.12
C MET A 306 16.65 104.01 -52.36
N ALA A 307 16.17 103.73 -53.58
CA ALA A 307 16.72 104.24 -54.84
C ALA A 307 16.14 105.60 -55.27
N CYS A 308 15.07 106.08 -54.61
CA CYS A 308 14.48 107.38 -54.87
C CYS A 308 15.15 108.47 -54.02
N GLU A 309 15.76 109.47 -54.68
CA GLU A 309 16.51 110.56 -54.02
C GLU A 309 15.66 111.42 -53.06
N ARG A 310 14.32 111.41 -53.16
CA ARG A 310 13.41 112.13 -52.24
C ARG A 310 12.78 111.26 -51.15
N CYS A 311 12.74 109.93 -51.31
CA CYS A 311 12.06 109.02 -50.37
C CYS A 311 13.01 108.37 -49.36
N ARG A 312 14.32 108.32 -49.66
CA ARG A 312 15.37 107.77 -48.79
C ARG A 312 15.56 108.54 -47.48
N GLU A 313 15.27 109.85 -47.48
CA GLU A 313 15.40 110.70 -46.28
C GLU A 313 14.25 110.52 -45.28
N VAL A 314 13.18 109.81 -45.68
CA VAL A 314 11.94 109.62 -44.90
C VAL A 314 11.86 108.20 -44.30
N PHE A 315 12.65 107.23 -44.78
CA PHE A 315 12.67 105.85 -44.29
C PHE A 315 14.07 105.41 -43.83
N SER A 316 14.22 105.10 -42.53
CA SER A 316 15.46 104.53 -41.98
C SER A 316 15.55 103.02 -42.27
N LYS A 317 16.77 102.46 -42.27
CA LYS A 317 17.01 101.01 -42.51
C LYS A 317 16.31 100.10 -41.49
N GLU A 318 15.79 100.65 -40.39
CA GLU A 318 15.24 99.95 -39.22
C GLU A 318 13.80 100.41 -38.79
N GLY A 319 13.14 101.34 -39.52
CA GLY A 319 11.74 101.80 -39.26
C GLY A 319 11.54 102.61 -37.95
N PRO A 320 10.36 103.19 -37.64
CA PRO A 320 9.31 103.86 -38.43
C PRO A 320 9.35 105.43 -38.28
N LEU A 321 8.39 106.15 -38.87
CA LEU A 321 8.30 107.63 -38.96
C LEU A 321 7.71 108.35 -37.72
N GLN A 322 8.17 109.58 -37.44
CA GLN A 322 7.75 110.42 -36.32
C GLN A 322 7.28 111.82 -36.78
N MET A 323 5.99 112.13 -36.65
CA MET A 323 5.45 113.51 -36.58
C MET A 323 4.23 113.58 -35.64
N TYR A 324 4.09 114.75 -35.02
CA TYR A 324 3.28 115.06 -33.82
C TYR A 324 1.78 115.31 -34.07
N ALA A 325 1.00 115.01 -33.02
CA ALA A 325 -0.46 115.00 -32.89
C ALA A 325 -1.17 116.38 -32.97
N PRO A 326 -2.52 116.39 -33.04
CA PRO A 326 -3.22 116.80 -31.83
C PRO A 326 -4.46 115.96 -31.47
N SER A 327 -4.62 115.85 -30.15
CA SER A 327 -5.74 115.40 -29.32
C SER A 327 -7.09 115.11 -30.00
N ARG A 328 -7.62 113.92 -29.70
CA ARG A 328 -8.96 113.81 -29.11
C ARG A 328 -9.08 112.54 -28.27
N ASP A 329 -9.54 112.78 -27.06
CA ASP A 329 -10.01 111.85 -26.06
C ASP A 329 -10.91 110.75 -26.61
N ASN A 330 -10.88 109.64 -25.85
CA ASN A 330 -11.91 108.62 -25.69
C ASN A 330 -11.94 107.46 -26.70
N ARG A 331 -10.94 106.56 -26.60
CA ARG A 331 -11.13 105.11 -26.81
C ARG A 331 -10.54 104.28 -25.67
N ASN A 332 -10.71 104.77 -24.44
CA ASN A 332 -10.37 104.03 -23.21
C ASN A 332 -11.50 103.10 -22.74
N SER A 333 -12.51 102.80 -23.58
CA SER A 333 -13.54 101.79 -23.27
C SER A 333 -13.31 100.48 -24.06
N GLU A 334 -12.95 100.52 -25.34
CA GLU A 334 -12.77 99.27 -26.11
C GLU A 334 -11.49 98.48 -25.77
N LEU A 335 -10.35 99.13 -25.45
CA LEU A 335 -9.11 98.43 -25.08
C LEU A 335 -9.10 97.93 -23.63
N ASP A 336 -9.83 98.57 -22.72
CA ASP A 336 -10.04 98.03 -21.36
C ASP A 336 -11.12 96.94 -21.37
N GLU A 337 -12.14 97.01 -22.24
CA GLU A 337 -13.11 95.92 -22.45
C GLU A 337 -12.47 94.67 -23.04
N GLU A 338 -11.59 94.78 -24.04
CA GLU A 338 -10.92 93.62 -24.64
C GLU A 338 -9.90 92.98 -23.68
N LYS A 339 -9.20 93.81 -22.89
CA LYS A 339 -8.28 93.38 -21.83
C LYS A 339 -9.01 92.77 -20.63
N ASP A 340 -10.16 93.31 -20.24
CA ASP A 340 -11.00 92.74 -19.18
C ASP A 340 -11.72 91.48 -19.66
N SER A 341 -12.07 91.38 -20.94
CA SER A 341 -12.58 90.16 -21.58
C SER A 341 -11.53 89.04 -21.60
N LEU A 342 -10.30 89.34 -22.03
CA LEU A 342 -9.18 88.39 -21.98
C LEU A 342 -8.82 87.97 -20.55
N LYS A 343 -8.86 88.89 -19.57
CA LYS A 343 -8.70 88.53 -18.15
C LYS A 343 -9.85 87.68 -17.63
N SER A 344 -11.08 87.90 -18.09
CA SER A 344 -12.24 87.09 -17.72
C SER A 344 -12.13 85.68 -18.30
N GLN A 345 -11.73 85.55 -19.58
CA GLN A 345 -11.44 84.26 -20.20
C GLN A 345 -10.27 83.53 -19.53
N LEU A 346 -9.23 84.26 -19.12
CA LEU A 346 -8.12 83.68 -18.37
C LEU A 346 -8.58 83.11 -17.03
N ARG A 347 -9.43 83.85 -16.29
CA ARG A 347 -10.02 83.38 -15.03
C ARG A 347 -10.94 82.18 -15.23
N GLU A 348 -11.69 82.15 -16.32
CA GLU A 348 -12.59 81.03 -16.65
C GLU A 348 -11.78 79.77 -16.98
N LEU A 349 -10.71 79.89 -17.78
CA LEU A 349 -9.77 78.79 -18.04
C LEU A 349 -9.01 78.36 -16.78
N GLU A 350 -8.64 79.28 -15.89
CA GLU A 350 -8.04 78.96 -14.59
C GLU A 350 -9.02 78.19 -13.68
N LEU A 351 -10.31 78.54 -13.71
CA LEU A 351 -11.38 77.86 -12.99
C LEU A 351 -11.62 76.46 -13.55
N GLU A 352 -11.73 76.33 -14.88
CA GLU A 352 -11.87 75.04 -15.56
C GLU A 352 -10.68 74.12 -15.28
N LEU A 353 -9.45 74.67 -15.31
CA LEU A 353 -8.24 73.94 -14.96
C LEU A 353 -8.24 73.49 -13.50
N ALA A 354 -8.71 74.34 -12.58
CA ALA A 354 -8.86 73.97 -11.17
C ALA A 354 -9.91 72.85 -11.00
N GLN A 355 -11.02 72.91 -11.75
CA GLN A 355 -12.07 71.89 -11.74
C GLN A 355 -11.59 70.55 -12.30
N THR A 356 -10.85 70.55 -13.42
CA THR A 356 -10.26 69.31 -13.97
C THR A 356 -9.19 68.74 -13.05
N LYS A 357 -8.38 69.59 -12.40
CA LYS A 357 -7.41 69.13 -11.38
C LYS A 357 -8.11 68.49 -10.19
N LEU A 358 -9.23 69.06 -9.72
CA LEU A 358 -10.03 68.48 -8.65
C LEU A 358 -10.58 67.11 -9.06
N GLN A 359 -11.20 67.01 -10.23
CA GLN A 359 -11.71 65.73 -10.77
C GLN A 359 -10.59 64.68 -10.93
N LEU A 360 -9.39 65.09 -11.34
CA LEU A 360 -8.24 64.19 -11.44
C LEU A 360 -7.79 63.68 -10.07
N VAL A 361 -7.79 64.54 -9.03
CA VAL A 361 -7.46 64.13 -7.65
C VAL A 361 -8.53 63.20 -7.10
N GLU A 362 -9.81 63.49 -7.31
CA GLU A 362 -10.92 62.63 -6.90
C GLU A 362 -10.85 61.25 -7.58
N ALA A 363 -10.57 61.22 -8.89
CA ALA A 363 -10.37 59.97 -9.63
C ALA A 363 -9.16 59.18 -9.11
N LYS A 364 -8.04 59.84 -8.80
CA LYS A 364 -6.86 59.19 -8.21
C LYS A 364 -7.15 58.62 -6.83
N CYS A 365 -7.85 59.36 -5.96
CA CYS A 365 -8.28 58.84 -4.66
C CYS A 365 -9.19 57.61 -4.83
N LYS A 366 -10.13 57.64 -5.79
CA LYS A 366 -11.03 56.52 -6.09
C LYS A 366 -10.25 55.28 -6.56
N ILE A 367 -9.27 55.46 -7.43
CA ILE A 367 -8.41 54.36 -7.89
C ILE A 367 -7.64 53.76 -6.72
N GLN A 368 -7.06 54.60 -5.86
CA GLN A 368 -6.29 54.15 -4.71
C GLN A 368 -7.15 53.38 -3.70
N GLU A 369 -8.40 53.79 -3.50
CA GLU A 369 -9.36 53.07 -2.66
C GLU A 369 -9.76 51.71 -3.26
N LEU A 370 -10.01 51.65 -4.57
CA LEU A 370 -10.28 50.39 -5.27
C LEU A 370 -9.08 49.43 -5.24
N GLU A 371 -7.85 49.95 -5.36
CA GLU A 371 -6.63 49.15 -5.22
C GLU A 371 -6.48 48.57 -3.81
N HIS A 372 -6.82 49.35 -2.78
CA HIS A 372 -6.84 48.87 -1.40
C HIS A 372 -7.88 47.76 -1.21
N GLN A 373 -9.12 47.97 -1.68
CA GLN A 373 -10.18 46.97 -1.62
C GLN A 373 -9.80 45.68 -2.36
N ARG A 374 -9.19 45.79 -3.54
CA ARG A 374 -8.65 44.63 -4.27
C ARG A 374 -7.59 43.89 -3.46
N GLY A 375 -6.70 44.59 -2.78
CA GLY A 375 -5.67 44.01 -1.91
C GLY A 375 -6.27 43.23 -0.73
N VAL A 376 -7.30 43.80 -0.08
CA VAL A 376 -8.04 43.13 1.01
C VAL A 376 -8.70 41.86 0.51
N LEU A 377 -9.46 41.92 -0.59
CA LEU A 377 -10.14 40.76 -1.17
C LEU A 377 -9.15 39.66 -1.61
N MET A 378 -7.99 40.04 -2.16
CA MET A 378 -6.94 39.07 -2.50
C MET A 378 -6.37 38.36 -1.27
N ASN A 379 -6.18 39.08 -0.16
CA ASN A 379 -5.73 38.48 1.09
C ASN A 379 -6.78 37.54 1.68
N GLU A 380 -8.07 37.89 1.61
CA GLU A 380 -9.17 37.02 2.05
C GLU A 380 -9.26 35.73 1.23
N ILE A 381 -9.14 35.82 -0.11
CA ILE A 381 -9.11 34.66 -0.99
C ILE A 381 -7.91 33.75 -0.67
N GLN A 382 -6.74 34.34 -0.44
CA GLN A 382 -5.54 33.57 -0.11
C GLN A 382 -5.65 32.90 1.27
N ALA A 383 -6.24 33.58 2.26
CA ALA A 383 -6.51 33.00 3.58
C ALA A 383 -7.55 31.86 3.50
N ALA A 384 -8.62 32.03 2.72
CA ALA A 384 -9.63 31.00 2.49
C ALA A 384 -9.02 29.78 1.79
N LYS A 385 -8.16 30.00 0.79
CA LYS A 385 -7.42 28.93 0.08
C LYS A 385 -6.52 28.15 1.05
N ASN A 386 -5.72 28.83 1.86
CA ASN A 386 -4.84 28.18 2.83
C ASN A 386 -5.61 27.40 3.92
N SER A 387 -6.73 27.95 4.40
CA SER A 387 -7.64 27.29 5.34
C SER A 387 -8.25 26.03 4.72
N TRP A 388 -8.73 26.11 3.48
CA TRP A 388 -9.24 24.96 2.73
C TRP A 388 -8.18 23.88 2.53
N PHE A 389 -6.96 24.24 2.10
CA PHE A 389 -5.86 23.28 1.95
C PHE A 389 -5.51 22.59 3.29
N SER A 390 -5.47 23.32 4.40
CA SER A 390 -5.18 22.73 5.72
C SER A 390 -6.27 21.78 6.20
N LYS A 391 -7.55 22.09 5.96
CA LYS A 391 -8.68 21.26 6.38
C LYS A 391 -8.81 19.99 5.52
N THR A 392 -8.58 20.11 4.21
CA THR A 392 -8.65 18.96 3.29
C THR A 392 -7.45 18.03 3.47
N LEU A 393 -6.24 18.55 3.67
CA LEU A 393 -5.06 17.72 3.95
C LEU A 393 -5.07 17.11 5.36
N GLY A 394 -5.64 17.82 6.35
CA GLY A 394 -5.83 17.28 7.70
C GLY A 394 -6.80 16.10 7.74
N SER A 395 -7.93 16.20 7.01
CA SER A 395 -8.95 15.14 6.94
C SER A 395 -8.47 13.88 6.19
N LEU A 396 -7.57 14.05 5.21
CA LEU A 396 -6.91 12.93 4.50
C LEU A 396 -5.84 12.23 5.34
N LYS A 397 -5.20 12.91 6.31
CA LYS A 397 -4.21 12.29 7.20
C LYS A 397 -4.83 11.56 8.39
N SER A 398 -6.04 11.95 8.82
CA SER A 398 -6.77 11.23 9.88
C SER A 398 -7.48 9.96 9.39
N SER A 399 -7.55 9.71 8.08
CA SER A 399 -8.24 8.56 7.48
C SER A 399 -7.32 7.40 7.07
N THR A 400 -5.99 7.51 7.23
CA THR A 400 -5.01 6.44 6.92
C THR A 400 -4.05 6.09 8.06
N GLY A 401 -4.46 6.29 9.32
CA GLY A 401 -3.59 6.11 10.48
C GLY A 401 -4.22 5.35 11.65
N SER A 402 -4.77 4.16 11.43
CA SER A 402 -5.16 3.27 12.53
C SER A 402 -4.97 1.79 12.18
N THR A 403 -3.76 1.27 12.32
CA THR A 403 -3.56 -0.15 12.69
C THR A 403 -2.13 -0.45 13.15
N SER A 404 -2.04 -1.31 14.18
CA SER A 404 -0.87 -2.02 14.75
C SER A 404 -0.21 -1.43 16.00
N GLN A 405 -0.79 -1.74 17.17
CA GLN A 405 -0.03 -2.04 18.40
C GLN A 405 0.22 -3.54 18.47
N PRO A 406 1.45 -4.02 18.75
CA PRO A 406 1.70 -5.37 19.26
C PRO A 406 1.88 -5.38 20.80
N PRO A 407 1.72 -6.54 21.46
CA PRO A 407 1.46 -6.63 22.90
C PRO A 407 2.73 -6.47 23.75
N SER A 408 2.59 -5.81 24.89
CA SER A 408 3.62 -5.73 25.94
C SER A 408 3.61 -6.99 26.80
N SER A 409 4.79 -7.63 26.93
CA SER A 409 5.09 -8.63 27.97
C SER A 409 5.93 -8.00 29.08
N PRO A 410 5.89 -8.51 30.33
CA PRO A 410 6.36 -7.80 31.52
C PRO A 410 7.89 -7.91 31.70
N LYS A 411 8.49 -6.83 32.21
CA LYS A 411 9.90 -6.81 32.64
C LYS A 411 10.02 -7.18 34.12
N ASP A 412 10.94 -8.10 34.37
CA ASP A 412 11.62 -8.35 35.64
C ASP A 412 12.20 -7.06 36.26
N GLY A 413 12.28 -7.05 37.59
CA GLY A 413 13.10 -6.10 38.35
C GLY A 413 13.94 -6.83 39.41
N PRO A 414 15.21 -6.42 39.61
CA PRO A 414 15.97 -6.72 40.83
C PRO A 414 16.61 -5.44 41.45
N PRO A 415 17.36 -5.52 42.57
CA PRO A 415 17.58 -6.66 43.47
C PRO A 415 16.88 -6.55 44.83
#